data_AF-A0A2H4ZW08-F1
#
_entry.id   AF-A0A2H4ZW08-F1
#
_cell.length_a   1.000
_cell.length_b   1.000
_cell.length_c   1.000
_cell.angle_alpha   90.00
_cell.angle_beta   90.00
_cell.angle_gamma   90.00
#
_symmetry.space_group_name_H-M   'P 1'
#
loop_
_entity.id
_entity.type
_entity.pdbx_description
1 polymer ?
#
loop_
_entity_poly.entity_id
_entity_poly.type
_entity_poly.pdbx_seq_one_letter_code
_entity_poly.pdbx_strand_id
1 'polypeptide(L)'
;MRTERASRWFVATSALFFVGFHAAMAVAAPRRVVVTLGLYGFVLHVLFGKAYALVPPYFERDLAWELGPAVQFPLSVLGTTGLALAPLGPSWLRPVGTLLWVGGVGVFLGTLGWTIAGNVTGTATGTGGANAHREPVDRTANVAVPIALGYLALAAGSALATTAGFGSVHPQQLSHLLAAGTAALFVFGVGFRLFPRFLVAAVPRPVVAVVVATGAVGPALLGFGLFDRTLLLIGGVVEAVAVAGFALSYLALFLRSERRRVGFYAVLLAVVAGVVGIGLGLTVAVTGRSPALVTAHYRAMLAGFLGLTVVGAAFQFYPPAVGVWPCADDRTALLSIALLGSGLGIQLLGLVGRIGWMRPVGTAAGGLGALLYTYLLVAAFARRWQ
;
A
#
# COMPACT_ATOMS: atom_id res chain seq x y z
N MET A 1 -17.58 -7.65 15.84
CA MET A 1 -17.01 -6.69 16.83
C MET A 1 -15.50 -6.82 17.07
N ARG A 2 -14.89 -8.01 17.00
CA ARG A 2 -13.43 -8.18 17.18
C ARG A 2 -12.61 -7.70 15.98
N THR A 3 -13.08 -7.98 14.76
CA THR A 3 -12.42 -7.61 13.49
C THR A 3 -12.31 -6.10 13.28
N GLU A 4 -13.38 -5.33 13.54
CA GLU A 4 -13.36 -3.86 13.44
C GLU A 4 -12.36 -3.23 14.42
N ARG A 5 -12.27 -3.75 15.66
CA ARG A 5 -11.30 -3.28 16.65
C ARG A 5 -9.87 -3.58 16.23
N ALA A 6 -9.59 -4.82 15.80
CA ALA A 6 -8.27 -5.19 15.31
C ALA A 6 -7.85 -4.36 14.08
N SER A 7 -8.79 -4.10 13.15
CA SER A 7 -8.55 -3.23 11.98
C SER A 7 -8.04 -1.84 12.39
N ARG A 8 -8.61 -1.26 13.47
CA ARG A 8 -8.16 0.04 14.00
C ARG A 8 -6.76 -0.03 14.62
N TRP A 9 -6.41 -1.11 15.32
CA TRP A 9 -5.05 -1.28 15.85
C TRP A 9 -4.01 -1.26 14.73
N PHE A 10 -4.25 -2.03 13.67
CA PHE A 10 -3.38 -2.03 12.48
C PHE A 10 -3.26 -0.65 11.85
N VAL A 11 -4.38 0.06 11.66
CA VAL A 11 -4.38 1.40 11.04
C VAL A 11 -3.70 2.45 11.92
N ALA A 12 -3.92 2.42 13.24
CA ALA A 12 -3.26 3.33 14.18
C ALA A 12 -1.75 3.10 14.20
N THR A 13 -1.29 1.86 14.35
CA THR A 13 0.14 1.52 14.34
C THR A 13 0.78 1.84 13.00
N SER A 14 0.05 1.61 11.90
CA SER A 14 0.48 2.00 10.56
C SER A 14 0.75 3.50 10.44
N ALA A 15 -0.12 4.36 10.99
CA ALA A 15 0.09 5.80 11.00
C ALA A 15 1.36 6.20 11.79
N LEU A 16 1.64 5.54 12.92
CA LEU A 16 2.89 5.73 13.66
C LEU A 16 4.12 5.31 12.86
N PHE A 17 4.06 4.18 12.15
CA PHE A 17 5.13 3.77 11.24
C PHE A 17 5.31 4.77 10.08
N PHE A 18 4.25 5.44 9.62
CA PHE A 18 4.35 6.47 8.60
C PHE A 18 5.07 7.72 9.10
N VAL A 19 4.81 8.14 10.34
CA VAL A 19 5.60 9.18 11.02
C VAL A 19 7.06 8.73 11.13
N GLY A 20 7.30 7.48 11.57
CA GLY A 20 8.64 6.90 11.63
C GLY A 20 9.36 6.87 10.28
N PHE A 21 8.64 6.58 9.19
CA PHE A 21 9.15 6.63 7.82
C PHE A 21 9.64 8.03 7.43
N HIS A 22 8.86 9.07 7.73
CA HIS A 22 9.27 10.46 7.47
C HIS A 22 10.43 10.90 8.38
N ALA A 23 10.42 10.50 9.66
CA ALA A 23 11.53 10.76 10.58
C ALA A 23 12.83 10.10 10.11
N ALA A 24 12.77 8.84 9.67
CA ALA A 24 13.91 8.11 9.11
C ALA A 24 14.46 8.79 7.85
N MET A 25 13.60 9.35 6.99
CA MET A 25 14.06 10.16 5.85
C MET A 25 14.74 11.46 6.29
N ALA A 26 14.22 12.12 7.34
CA ALA A 26 14.76 13.39 7.84
C ALA A 26 16.19 13.24 8.38
N VAL A 27 16.48 12.12 9.06
CA VAL A 27 17.81 11.80 9.59
C VAL A 27 18.69 11.04 8.61
N ALA A 28 18.28 10.94 7.34
CA ALA A 28 18.99 10.21 6.29
C ALA A 28 19.34 8.75 6.66
N ALA A 29 18.42 8.06 7.35
CA ALA A 29 18.60 6.66 7.76
C ALA A 29 18.83 5.73 6.54
N PRO A 30 19.45 4.56 6.74
CA PRO A 30 19.68 3.61 5.66
C PRO A 30 18.38 3.28 4.90
N ARG A 31 18.46 3.16 3.56
CA ARG A 31 17.29 2.86 2.70
C ARG A 31 16.48 1.67 3.21
N ARG A 32 17.13 0.65 3.76
CA ARG A 32 16.45 -0.53 4.32
C ARG A 32 15.51 -0.15 5.47
N VAL A 33 15.93 0.76 6.38
CA VAL A 33 15.08 1.26 7.47
C VAL A 33 13.87 2.00 6.89
N VAL A 34 14.13 2.93 5.97
CA VAL A 34 13.08 3.74 5.32
C VAL A 34 12.06 2.86 4.60
N VAL A 35 12.50 1.92 3.76
CA VAL A 35 11.60 1.01 3.03
C VAL A 35 10.85 0.09 4.00
N THR A 36 11.48 -0.44 5.04
CA THR A 36 10.77 -1.28 6.03
C THR A 36 9.68 -0.48 6.74
N LEU A 37 9.96 0.73 7.23
CA LEU A 37 8.94 1.54 7.91
C LEU A 37 7.79 1.94 6.97
N GLY A 38 8.10 2.33 5.73
CA GLY A 38 7.09 2.76 4.76
C GLY A 38 6.27 1.59 4.18
N LEU A 39 6.92 0.51 3.76
CA LEU A 39 6.25 -0.62 3.12
C LEU A 39 5.69 -1.61 4.16
N TYR A 40 6.53 -2.12 5.05
CA TYR A 40 6.11 -3.13 6.02
C TYR A 40 5.28 -2.48 7.11
N GLY A 41 5.77 -1.39 7.71
CA GLY A 41 5.16 -0.72 8.85
C GLY A 41 3.89 0.04 8.49
N PHE A 42 3.93 0.85 7.43
CA PHE A 42 2.79 1.66 7.05
C PHE A 42 1.85 0.92 6.09
N VAL A 43 2.26 0.68 4.84
CA VAL A 43 1.37 0.16 3.80
C VAL A 43 0.81 -1.23 4.13
N LEU A 44 1.66 -2.20 4.46
CA LEU A 44 1.22 -3.57 4.71
C LEU A 44 0.39 -3.70 6.00
N HIS A 45 0.63 -2.89 7.04
CA HIS A 45 -0.23 -2.94 8.23
C HIS A 45 -1.65 -2.46 7.93
N VAL A 46 -1.84 -1.38 7.16
CA VAL A 46 -3.19 -0.99 6.72
C VAL A 46 -3.82 -2.09 5.86
N LEU A 47 -3.05 -2.68 4.94
CA LEU A 47 -3.51 -3.79 4.12
C LEU A 47 -3.99 -4.95 4.99
N PHE A 48 -3.20 -5.41 5.95
CA PHE A 48 -3.57 -6.49 6.86
C PHE A 48 -4.85 -6.15 7.63
N GLY A 49 -4.91 -4.97 8.24
CA GLY A 49 -6.08 -4.53 8.99
C GLY A 49 -7.36 -4.41 8.16
N LYS A 50 -7.25 -3.99 6.90
CA LYS A 50 -8.41 -3.79 6.01
C LYS A 50 -8.82 -5.06 5.28
N ALA A 51 -7.87 -5.89 4.87
CA ALA A 51 -8.16 -7.12 4.16
C ALA A 51 -9.06 -8.06 4.98
N TYR A 52 -8.85 -8.16 6.30
CA TYR A 52 -9.75 -8.93 7.17
C TYR A 52 -11.20 -8.45 7.19
N ALA A 53 -11.45 -7.17 6.91
CA ALA A 53 -12.80 -6.61 6.88
C ALA A 53 -13.40 -6.60 5.47
N LEU A 54 -12.56 -6.51 4.43
CA LEU A 54 -13.00 -6.31 3.04
C LEU A 54 -12.98 -7.60 2.23
N VAL A 55 -11.97 -8.44 2.37
CA VAL A 55 -11.82 -9.65 1.56
C VAL A 55 -12.96 -10.66 1.80
N PRO A 56 -13.37 -10.99 3.04
CA PRO A 56 -14.47 -11.94 3.23
C PRO A 56 -15.77 -11.53 2.50
N PRO A 57 -16.35 -10.32 2.71
CA PRO A 57 -17.58 -9.94 2.01
C PRO A 57 -17.37 -9.79 0.49
N TYR A 58 -16.15 -9.50 0.05
CA TYR A 58 -15.82 -9.47 -1.38
C TYR A 58 -15.94 -10.81 -2.07
N PHE A 59 -15.81 -11.89 -1.32
CA PHE A 59 -15.92 -13.26 -1.79
C PHE A 59 -17.23 -13.93 -1.34
N GLU A 60 -18.17 -13.15 -0.79
CA GLU A 60 -19.42 -13.67 -0.22
C GLU A 60 -19.15 -14.72 0.87
N ARG A 61 -18.21 -14.41 1.76
CA ARG A 61 -17.78 -15.27 2.86
C ARG A 61 -17.72 -14.49 4.17
N ASP A 62 -17.82 -15.24 5.25
CA ASP A 62 -17.47 -14.79 6.58
C ASP A 62 -16.01 -15.14 6.89
N LEU A 63 -15.41 -14.34 7.77
CA LEU A 63 -14.02 -14.55 8.16
C LEU A 63 -13.89 -15.88 8.93
N ALA A 64 -13.08 -16.79 8.39
CA ALA A 64 -12.96 -18.14 8.95
C ALA A 64 -12.39 -18.20 10.37
N TRP A 65 -11.44 -17.32 10.69
CA TRP A 65 -10.81 -17.28 12.01
C TRP A 65 -10.77 -15.86 12.55
N GLU A 66 -11.76 -15.53 13.39
CA GLU A 66 -11.93 -14.17 13.94
C GLU A 66 -10.78 -13.68 14.83
N LEU A 67 -10.00 -14.61 15.41
CA LEU A 67 -8.85 -14.28 16.25
C LEU A 67 -7.56 -14.06 15.44
N GLY A 68 -7.53 -14.46 14.16
CA GLY A 68 -6.38 -14.26 13.27
C GLY A 68 -5.77 -12.85 13.34
N PRO A 69 -6.56 -11.77 13.23
CA PRO A 69 -6.04 -10.41 13.36
C PRO A 69 -5.35 -10.11 14.70
N ALA A 70 -5.87 -10.64 15.80
CA ALA A 70 -5.32 -10.41 17.14
C ALA A 70 -4.00 -11.17 17.35
N VAL A 71 -3.83 -12.33 16.70
CA VAL A 71 -2.58 -13.09 16.72
C VAL A 71 -1.55 -12.49 15.76
N GLN A 72 -1.96 -12.10 14.55
CA GLN A 72 -1.06 -11.48 13.57
C GLN A 72 -0.49 -10.16 14.09
N PHE A 73 -1.30 -9.32 14.72
CA PHE A 73 -0.92 -7.96 15.08
C PHE A 73 0.42 -7.87 15.82
N PRO A 74 0.60 -8.49 17.02
CA PRO A 74 1.87 -8.40 17.74
C PRO A 74 3.05 -8.98 16.93
N LEU A 75 2.85 -10.08 16.19
CA LEU A 75 3.88 -10.70 15.36
C LEU A 75 4.36 -9.74 14.24
N SER A 76 3.41 -9.13 13.53
CA SER A 76 3.71 -8.21 12.43
C SER A 76 4.35 -6.90 12.90
N VAL A 77 3.91 -6.35 14.04
CA VAL A 77 4.49 -5.13 14.63
C VAL A 77 5.91 -5.39 15.12
N LEU A 78 6.11 -6.40 15.97
CA LEU A 78 7.43 -6.74 16.51
C LEU A 78 8.39 -7.17 15.40
N GLY A 79 7.92 -7.97 14.44
CA GLY A 79 8.71 -8.38 13.28
C GLY A 79 9.16 -7.19 12.44
N THR A 80 8.26 -6.26 12.14
CA THR A 80 8.58 -5.05 11.37
C THR A 80 9.55 -4.14 12.12
N THR A 81 9.33 -3.92 13.42
CA THR A 81 10.24 -3.13 14.26
C THR A 81 11.63 -3.77 14.31
N GLY A 82 11.71 -5.08 14.53
CA GLY A 82 12.98 -5.82 14.51
C GLY A 82 13.70 -5.71 13.16
N LEU A 83 12.98 -5.84 12.04
CA LEU A 83 13.53 -5.67 10.70
C LEU A 83 13.99 -4.24 10.41
N ALA A 84 13.28 -3.24 10.92
CA ALA A 84 13.64 -1.83 10.76
C ALA A 84 14.87 -1.45 11.59
N LEU A 85 15.03 -2.02 12.79
CA LEU A 85 16.17 -1.77 13.68
C LEU A 85 17.39 -2.65 13.35
N ALA A 86 17.21 -3.77 12.65
CA ALA A 86 18.28 -4.71 12.31
C ALA A 86 19.53 -4.11 11.63
N PRO A 87 19.48 -3.03 10.81
CA PRO A 87 20.69 -2.39 10.30
C PRO A 87 21.52 -1.64 11.34
N LEU A 88 20.94 -1.32 12.50
CA LEU A 88 21.54 -0.49 13.56
C LEU A 88 21.79 -1.26 14.86
N GLY A 89 21.16 -2.42 15.02
CA GLY A 89 21.24 -3.21 16.24
C GLY A 89 21.99 -4.54 16.06
N PRO A 90 21.90 -5.43 17.06
CA PRO A 90 22.64 -6.69 17.06
C PRO A 90 22.18 -7.63 15.93
N SER A 91 23.08 -8.53 15.52
CA SER A 91 22.90 -9.43 14.37
C SER A 91 21.65 -10.34 14.47
N TRP A 92 21.21 -10.67 15.69
CA TRP A 92 20.02 -11.49 15.94
C TRP A 92 18.69 -10.78 15.65
N LEU A 93 18.65 -9.44 15.57
CA LEU A 93 17.41 -8.71 15.26
C LEU A 93 16.85 -9.06 13.89
N ARG A 94 17.73 -9.31 12.92
CA ARG A 94 17.31 -9.68 11.56
C ARG A 94 16.56 -11.03 11.56
N PRO A 95 17.15 -12.16 12.02
CA PRO A 95 16.44 -13.44 12.00
C PRO A 95 15.19 -13.43 12.88
N VAL A 96 15.24 -12.85 14.09
CA VAL A 96 14.06 -12.75 14.96
C VAL A 96 12.96 -11.90 14.31
N GLY A 97 13.32 -10.74 13.76
CA GLY A 97 12.40 -9.87 13.04
C GLY A 97 11.76 -10.56 11.83
N THR A 98 12.56 -11.30 11.04
CA THR A 98 12.05 -12.10 9.92
C THR A 98 11.07 -13.17 10.41
N LEU A 99 11.44 -13.97 11.42
CA LEU A 99 10.60 -15.06 11.94
C LEU A 99 9.25 -14.53 12.45
N LEU A 100 9.25 -13.46 13.24
CA LEU A 100 8.03 -12.84 13.74
C LEU A 100 7.18 -12.28 12.59
N TRP A 101 7.79 -11.56 11.65
CA TRP A 101 7.06 -10.99 10.52
C TRP A 101 6.44 -12.08 9.62
N VAL A 102 7.22 -13.12 9.28
CA VAL A 102 6.76 -14.27 8.49
C VAL A 102 5.67 -15.06 9.24
N GLY A 103 5.80 -15.24 10.55
CA GLY A 103 4.75 -15.86 11.38
C GLY A 103 3.43 -15.06 11.31
N GLY A 104 3.50 -13.74 11.41
CA GLY A 104 2.34 -12.86 11.22
C GLY A 104 1.73 -12.99 9.82
N VAL A 105 2.56 -13.03 8.77
CA VAL A 105 2.10 -13.27 7.39
C VAL A 105 1.46 -14.67 7.26
N GLY A 106 2.01 -15.69 7.90
CA GLY A 106 1.45 -17.05 7.92
C GLY A 106 0.04 -17.08 8.53
N VAL A 107 -0.17 -16.39 9.66
CA VAL A 107 -1.50 -16.21 10.26
C VAL A 107 -2.46 -15.54 9.29
N PHE A 108 -2.02 -14.45 8.65
CA PHE A 108 -2.82 -13.70 7.68
C PHE A 108 -3.25 -14.55 6.49
N LEU A 109 -2.28 -15.22 5.85
CA LEU A 109 -2.50 -16.07 4.69
C LEU A 109 -3.35 -17.28 5.04
N GLY A 110 -3.11 -17.92 6.20
CA GLY A 110 -3.91 -19.04 6.67
C GLY A 110 -5.37 -18.64 6.90
N THR A 111 -5.60 -17.52 7.58
CA THR A 111 -6.98 -17.03 7.82
C THR A 111 -7.70 -16.67 6.52
N LEU A 112 -7.09 -15.83 5.67
CA LEU A 112 -7.76 -15.39 4.44
C LEU A 112 -7.85 -16.49 3.39
N GLY A 113 -6.81 -17.30 3.25
CA GLY A 113 -6.78 -18.46 2.35
C GLY A 113 -7.90 -19.44 2.68
N TRP A 114 -8.07 -19.78 3.96
CA TRP A 114 -9.19 -20.63 4.39
C TRP A 114 -10.55 -19.95 4.18
N THR A 115 -10.64 -18.64 4.46
CA THR A 115 -11.87 -17.85 4.24
C THR A 115 -12.35 -17.93 2.79
N ILE A 116 -11.44 -17.83 1.82
CA ILE A 116 -11.79 -17.83 0.39
C ILE A 116 -11.64 -19.20 -0.29
N ALA A 117 -11.27 -20.26 0.44
CA ALA A 117 -10.97 -21.57 -0.13
C ALA A 117 -12.12 -22.15 -0.98
N GLY A 118 -13.37 -21.89 -0.58
CA GLY A 118 -14.56 -22.32 -1.32
C GLY A 118 -14.99 -21.40 -2.47
N ASN A 119 -14.25 -20.32 -2.76
CA ASN A 119 -14.57 -19.35 -3.81
C ASN A 119 -13.30 -18.63 -4.32
N VAL A 120 -12.20 -19.34 -4.55
CA VAL A 120 -10.90 -18.71 -4.86
C VAL A 120 -10.96 -17.83 -6.12
N THR A 121 -11.81 -18.19 -7.09
CA THR A 121 -12.01 -17.41 -8.32
C THR A 121 -12.85 -16.15 -8.12
N GLY A 122 -13.50 -16.00 -6.96
CA GLY A 122 -14.34 -14.85 -6.63
C GLY A 122 -15.58 -14.73 -7.52
N THR A 123 -16.15 -15.86 -7.97
CA THR A 123 -17.35 -15.91 -8.80
C THR A 123 -18.58 -15.39 -8.04
N ALA A 124 -18.71 -15.81 -6.78
CA ALA A 124 -19.61 -15.19 -5.82
C ALA A 124 -18.94 -13.92 -5.25
N THR A 125 -19.62 -12.77 -5.29
CA THR A 125 -18.98 -11.48 -4.97
C THR A 125 -19.62 -10.72 -3.82
N GLY A 126 -20.76 -11.20 -3.31
CA GLY A 126 -21.60 -10.46 -2.37
C GLY A 126 -22.19 -9.16 -2.96
N THR A 127 -22.17 -9.01 -4.29
CA THR A 127 -22.70 -7.83 -5.00
C THR A 127 -24.10 -8.12 -5.52
N GLY A 128 -25.09 -7.38 -5.01
CA GLY A 128 -26.49 -7.55 -5.42
C GLY A 128 -27.31 -6.27 -5.30
N GLY A 129 -28.64 -6.41 -5.46
CA GLY A 129 -29.61 -5.31 -5.36
C GLY A 129 -29.27 -4.14 -6.30
N ALA A 130 -29.27 -2.92 -5.77
CA ALA A 130 -28.95 -1.69 -6.51
C ALA A 130 -27.54 -1.69 -7.15
N ASN A 131 -26.64 -2.59 -6.72
CA ASN A 131 -25.28 -2.71 -7.25
C ASN A 131 -25.07 -3.91 -8.19
N ALA A 132 -26.11 -4.68 -8.52
CA ALA A 132 -25.99 -5.91 -9.32
C ALA A 132 -25.26 -5.71 -10.66
N HIS A 133 -25.46 -4.55 -11.30
CA HIS A 133 -24.78 -4.16 -12.55
C HIS A 133 -23.23 -4.12 -12.45
N ARG A 134 -22.65 -4.16 -11.25
CA ARG A 134 -21.20 -4.09 -11.00
C ARG A 134 -20.55 -5.45 -10.84
N GLU A 135 -21.35 -6.49 -10.66
CA GLU A 135 -20.87 -7.84 -10.40
C GLU A 135 -19.82 -8.33 -11.42
N PRO A 136 -19.95 -8.11 -12.74
CA PRO A 136 -18.93 -8.54 -13.71
C PRO A 136 -17.57 -7.88 -13.50
N VAL A 137 -17.57 -6.61 -13.07
CA VAL A 137 -16.34 -5.86 -12.74
C VAL A 137 -15.76 -6.38 -11.43
N ASP A 138 -16.59 -6.61 -10.42
CA ASP A 138 -16.16 -7.13 -9.12
C ASP A 138 -15.54 -8.53 -9.23
N ARG A 139 -16.11 -9.44 -10.03
CA ARG A 139 -15.50 -10.76 -10.31
C ARG A 139 -14.12 -10.62 -10.93
N THR A 140 -13.99 -9.72 -11.90
CA THR A 140 -12.70 -9.46 -12.58
C THR A 140 -11.67 -8.89 -11.61
N ALA A 141 -12.08 -7.96 -10.75
CA ALA A 141 -11.23 -7.34 -9.74
C ALA A 141 -10.82 -8.33 -8.62
N ASN A 142 -11.70 -9.27 -8.26
CA ASN A 142 -11.43 -10.27 -7.22
C ASN A 142 -10.25 -11.19 -7.55
N VAL A 143 -9.99 -11.45 -8.83
CA VAL A 143 -8.83 -12.26 -9.28
C VAL A 143 -7.50 -11.71 -8.76
N ALA A 144 -7.40 -10.39 -8.54
CA ALA A 144 -6.19 -9.77 -8.01
C ALA A 144 -5.86 -10.25 -6.58
N VAL A 145 -6.86 -10.59 -5.76
CA VAL A 145 -6.68 -10.92 -4.34
C VAL A 145 -5.86 -12.20 -4.13
N PRO A 146 -6.24 -13.38 -4.65
CA PRO A 146 -5.45 -14.60 -4.47
C PRO A 146 -4.03 -14.46 -5.06
N ILE A 147 -3.87 -13.73 -6.16
CA ILE A 147 -2.55 -13.47 -6.77
C ILE A 147 -1.69 -12.62 -5.84
N ALA A 148 -2.24 -11.54 -5.28
CA ALA A 148 -1.52 -10.68 -4.33
C ALA A 148 -1.14 -11.41 -3.03
N LEU A 149 -2.01 -12.31 -2.55
CA LEU A 149 -1.70 -13.23 -1.44
C LEU A 149 -0.57 -14.20 -1.82
N GLY A 150 -0.55 -14.71 -3.06
CA GLY A 150 0.54 -15.52 -3.60
C GLY A 150 1.88 -14.79 -3.61
N TYR A 151 1.92 -13.53 -4.07
CA TYR A 151 3.12 -12.69 -4.00
C TYR A 151 3.60 -12.45 -2.57
N LEU A 152 2.66 -12.23 -1.64
CA LEU A 152 2.99 -12.07 -0.22
C LEU A 152 3.61 -13.35 0.34
N ALA A 153 3.03 -14.52 0.03
CA ALA A 153 3.54 -15.82 0.44
C ALA A 153 4.95 -16.07 -0.12
N LEU A 154 5.15 -15.80 -1.41
CA LEU A 154 6.44 -15.94 -2.09
C LEU A 154 7.51 -15.03 -1.45
N ALA A 155 7.18 -13.77 -1.19
CA ALA A 155 8.10 -12.84 -0.56
C ALA A 155 8.44 -13.24 0.88
N ALA A 156 7.45 -13.69 1.66
CA ALA A 156 7.67 -14.15 3.03
C ALA A 156 8.50 -15.44 3.08
N GLY A 157 8.18 -16.43 2.24
CA GLY A 157 8.96 -17.66 2.11
C GLY A 157 10.39 -17.40 1.67
N SER A 158 10.59 -16.51 0.69
CA SER A 158 11.92 -16.10 0.21
C SER A 158 12.75 -15.40 1.28
N ALA A 159 12.13 -14.53 2.08
CA ALA A 159 12.79 -13.86 3.20
C ALA A 159 13.20 -14.86 4.29
N LEU A 160 12.34 -15.84 4.59
CA LEU A 160 12.64 -16.91 5.54
C LEU A 160 13.76 -17.80 5.05
N ALA A 161 13.70 -18.27 3.79
CA ALA A 161 14.72 -19.10 3.16
C ALA A 161 16.09 -18.39 3.16
N THR A 162 16.14 -17.13 2.76
CA THR A 162 17.38 -16.32 2.79
C THR A 162 17.92 -16.18 4.22
N THR A 163 17.04 -16.01 5.21
CA THR A 163 17.44 -15.91 6.63
C THR A 163 17.98 -17.24 7.17
N ALA A 164 17.44 -18.37 6.70
CA ALA A 164 17.88 -19.72 7.06
C ALA A 164 19.12 -20.19 6.27
N GLY A 165 19.63 -19.39 5.32
CA GLY A 165 20.79 -19.73 4.49
C GLY A 165 20.47 -20.54 3.23
N PHE A 166 19.19 -20.71 2.89
CA PHE A 166 18.76 -21.36 1.64
C PHE A 166 18.61 -20.33 0.52
N GLY A 167 19.67 -20.19 -0.29
CA GLY A 167 19.72 -19.25 -1.41
C GLY A 167 19.77 -17.79 -0.97
N SER A 168 19.85 -16.87 -1.94
CA SER A 168 19.86 -15.44 -1.69
C SER A 168 18.86 -14.71 -2.57
N VAL A 169 17.85 -14.10 -1.94
CA VAL A 169 16.96 -13.14 -2.61
C VAL A 169 17.34 -11.74 -2.16
N HIS A 170 17.59 -10.86 -3.12
CA HIS A 170 17.99 -9.50 -2.80
C HIS A 170 16.83 -8.71 -2.17
N PRO A 171 17.09 -7.83 -1.18
CA PRO A 171 16.04 -7.03 -0.53
C PRO A 171 15.19 -6.21 -1.51
N GLN A 172 15.77 -5.78 -2.63
CA GLN A 172 15.09 -5.04 -3.68
C GLN A 172 14.09 -5.91 -4.45
N GLN A 173 14.37 -7.21 -4.65
CA GLN A 173 13.43 -8.14 -5.27
C GLN A 173 12.24 -8.36 -4.34
N LEU A 174 12.50 -8.62 -3.05
CA LEU A 174 11.45 -8.72 -2.03
C LEU A 174 10.59 -7.46 -1.99
N SER A 175 11.21 -6.27 -2.10
CA SER A 175 10.48 -5.00 -2.12
C SER A 175 9.56 -4.87 -3.33
N HIS A 176 9.94 -5.35 -4.53
CA HIS A 176 9.06 -5.35 -5.70
C HIS A 176 7.90 -6.35 -5.55
N LEU A 177 8.17 -7.56 -5.05
CA LEU A 177 7.13 -8.55 -4.78
C LEU A 177 6.11 -8.03 -3.75
N LEU A 178 6.57 -7.36 -2.69
CA LEU A 178 5.69 -6.81 -1.66
C LEU A 178 4.99 -5.51 -2.09
N ALA A 179 5.70 -4.58 -2.72
CA ALA A 179 5.13 -3.28 -3.09
C ALA A 179 4.25 -3.38 -4.32
N ALA A 180 4.74 -3.98 -5.41
CA ALA A 180 3.99 -4.11 -6.65
C ALA A 180 3.10 -5.36 -6.63
N GLY A 181 3.68 -6.53 -6.32
CA GLY A 181 2.98 -7.82 -6.37
C GLY A 181 1.89 -7.98 -5.31
N THR A 182 2.12 -7.47 -4.10
CA THR A 182 1.11 -7.48 -3.04
C THR A 182 0.35 -6.16 -2.97
N ALA A 183 0.99 -5.06 -2.58
CA ALA A 183 0.27 -3.85 -2.19
C ALA A 183 -0.42 -3.15 -3.38
N ALA A 184 0.29 -2.91 -4.49
CA ALA A 184 -0.28 -2.27 -5.67
C ALA A 184 -1.38 -3.13 -6.32
N LEU A 185 -1.17 -4.45 -6.40
CA LEU A 185 -2.20 -5.36 -6.93
C LEU A 185 -3.47 -5.37 -6.06
N PHE A 186 -3.33 -5.30 -4.72
CA PHE A 186 -4.48 -5.06 -3.84
C PHE A 186 -5.13 -3.69 -4.10
N VAL A 187 -4.34 -2.62 -4.29
CA VAL A 187 -4.87 -1.30 -4.66
C VAL A 187 -5.68 -1.37 -5.96
N PHE A 188 -5.21 -2.09 -6.97
CA PHE A 188 -5.94 -2.27 -8.23
C PHE A 188 -7.25 -3.03 -8.01
N GLY A 189 -7.18 -4.24 -7.43
CA GLY A 189 -8.36 -5.07 -7.21
C GLY A 189 -9.38 -4.41 -6.28
N VAL A 190 -8.97 -4.05 -5.07
CA VAL A 190 -9.85 -3.42 -4.06
C VAL A 190 -10.31 -2.03 -4.53
N GLY A 191 -9.44 -1.27 -5.21
CA GLY A 191 -9.77 0.04 -5.75
C GLY A 191 -10.88 -0.01 -6.80
N PHE A 192 -10.83 -0.97 -7.73
CA PHE A 192 -11.91 -1.17 -8.70
C PHE A 192 -13.23 -1.64 -8.09
N ARG A 193 -13.21 -2.14 -6.84
CA ARG A 193 -14.44 -2.39 -6.09
C ARG A 193 -14.92 -1.14 -5.35
N LEU A 194 -14.03 -0.47 -4.63
CA LEU A 194 -14.40 0.63 -3.74
C LEU A 194 -14.69 1.93 -4.48
N PHE A 195 -13.79 2.38 -5.37
CA PHE A 195 -13.89 3.72 -5.94
C PHE A 195 -15.11 3.92 -6.82
N PRO A 196 -15.53 2.96 -7.67
CA PRO A 196 -16.81 3.06 -8.37
C PRO A 196 -18.00 3.26 -7.42
N ARG A 197 -17.97 2.67 -6.21
CA ARG A 197 -19.03 2.78 -5.20
C ARG A 197 -18.99 4.13 -4.51
N PHE A 198 -17.82 4.58 -4.13
CA PHE A 198 -17.65 5.87 -3.48
C PHE A 198 -17.97 7.05 -4.40
N LEU A 199 -17.56 6.95 -5.67
CA LEU A 199 -17.72 7.99 -6.69
C LEU A 199 -19.02 7.86 -7.49
N VAL A 200 -19.79 6.79 -7.31
CA VAL A 200 -21.06 6.54 -8.03
C VAL A 200 -20.87 6.65 -9.55
N ALA A 201 -19.80 6.03 -10.04
CA ALA A 201 -19.49 6.00 -11.46
C ALA A 201 -19.01 4.60 -11.84
N ALA A 202 -19.07 4.25 -13.12
CA ALA A 202 -18.70 2.93 -13.63
C ALA A 202 -17.36 2.95 -14.37
N VAL A 203 -16.64 1.82 -14.32
CA VAL A 203 -15.45 1.55 -15.12
C VAL A 203 -15.76 0.41 -16.10
N PRO A 204 -15.35 0.51 -17.37
CA PRO A 204 -15.50 -0.60 -18.31
C PRO A 204 -14.72 -1.84 -17.85
N ARG A 205 -15.39 -3.00 -17.86
CA ARG A 205 -14.77 -4.29 -17.48
C ARG A 205 -13.46 -4.61 -18.24
N PRO A 206 -13.33 -4.36 -19.56
CA PRO A 206 -12.08 -4.64 -20.26
C PRO A 206 -10.87 -3.88 -19.68
N VAL A 207 -11.08 -2.64 -19.22
CA VAL A 207 -10.02 -1.84 -18.59
C VAL A 207 -9.58 -2.49 -17.27
N VAL A 208 -10.54 -2.93 -16.45
CA VAL A 208 -10.23 -3.65 -15.20
C VAL A 208 -9.47 -4.94 -15.47
N ALA A 209 -9.87 -5.70 -16.50
CA ALA A 209 -9.19 -6.94 -16.88
C ALA A 209 -7.73 -6.70 -17.29
N VAL A 210 -7.48 -5.69 -18.13
CA VAL A 210 -6.12 -5.32 -18.57
C VAL A 210 -5.26 -4.89 -17.37
N VAL A 211 -5.78 -4.03 -16.51
CA VAL A 211 -5.03 -3.55 -15.33
C VAL A 211 -4.71 -4.68 -14.36
N VAL A 212 -5.67 -5.56 -14.08
CA VAL A 212 -5.43 -6.72 -13.18
C VAL A 212 -4.45 -7.71 -13.81
N ALA A 213 -4.58 -8.02 -15.10
CA ALA A 213 -3.67 -8.95 -15.78
C ALA A 213 -2.24 -8.40 -15.82
N THR A 214 -2.07 -7.14 -16.21
CA THR A 214 -0.74 -6.51 -16.25
C THR A 214 -0.15 -6.31 -14.86
N GLY A 215 -0.95 -5.89 -13.87
CA GLY A 215 -0.51 -5.79 -12.47
C GLY A 215 -0.26 -7.14 -11.80
N ALA A 216 -0.77 -8.25 -12.35
CA ALA A 216 -0.43 -9.59 -11.90
C ALA A 216 0.89 -10.08 -12.50
N VAL A 217 1.23 -9.72 -13.74
CA VAL A 217 2.43 -10.21 -14.45
C VAL A 217 3.65 -9.31 -14.21
N GLY A 218 3.45 -7.99 -14.24
CA GLY A 218 4.51 -6.98 -14.06
C GLY A 218 5.40 -7.21 -12.85
N PRO A 219 4.85 -7.48 -11.65
CA PRO A 219 5.65 -7.66 -10.44
C PRO A 219 6.54 -8.91 -10.46
N ALA A 220 6.13 -10.01 -11.11
CA ALA A 220 6.99 -11.17 -11.30
C ALA A 220 8.18 -10.82 -12.20
N LEU A 221 7.91 -10.18 -13.34
CA LEU A 221 8.96 -9.75 -14.27
C LEU A 221 9.94 -8.77 -13.61
N LEU A 222 9.43 -7.83 -12.82
CA LEU A 222 10.26 -6.86 -12.09
C LEU A 222 11.04 -7.52 -10.93
N GLY A 223 10.41 -8.42 -10.17
CA GLY A 223 11.04 -9.08 -9.04
C GLY A 223 12.15 -10.05 -9.45
N PHE A 224 11.89 -10.89 -10.45
CA PHE A 224 12.85 -11.89 -10.91
C PHE A 224 13.81 -11.34 -11.97
N GLY A 225 13.35 -10.42 -12.81
CA GLY A 225 14.14 -9.75 -13.83
C GLY A 225 14.86 -8.49 -13.34
N LEU A 226 14.88 -8.18 -12.04
CA LEU A 226 15.37 -6.90 -11.52
C LEU A 226 16.79 -6.55 -12.00
N PHE A 227 17.64 -7.56 -12.19
CA PHE A 227 19.04 -7.40 -12.60
C PHE A 227 19.29 -7.70 -14.08
N ASP A 228 18.28 -8.19 -14.80
CA ASP A 228 18.32 -8.37 -16.25
C ASP A 228 17.71 -7.13 -16.91
N ARG A 229 18.46 -6.46 -17.79
CA ARG A 229 18.02 -5.19 -18.38
C ARG A 229 16.73 -5.35 -19.22
N THR A 230 16.64 -6.46 -19.96
CA THR A 230 15.53 -6.72 -20.88
C THR A 230 14.27 -7.03 -20.09
N LEU A 231 14.34 -7.96 -19.14
CA LEU A 231 13.22 -8.30 -18.27
C LEU A 231 12.80 -7.13 -17.38
N LEU A 232 13.74 -6.33 -16.89
CA LEU A 232 13.42 -5.11 -16.14
C LEU A 232 12.63 -4.10 -17.00
N LEU A 233 13.03 -3.91 -18.26
CA LEU A 233 12.32 -3.01 -19.18
C LEU A 233 10.93 -3.55 -19.53
N ILE A 234 10.82 -4.83 -19.91
CA ILE A 234 9.54 -5.47 -20.23
C ILE A 234 8.61 -5.42 -19.01
N GLY A 235 9.10 -5.84 -17.85
CA GLY A 235 8.36 -5.78 -16.59
C GLY A 235 7.93 -4.36 -16.24
N GLY A 236 8.80 -3.37 -16.47
CA GLY A 236 8.48 -1.96 -16.27
C GLY A 236 7.38 -1.46 -17.19
N VAL A 237 7.39 -1.85 -18.47
CA VAL A 237 6.34 -1.48 -19.45
C VAL A 237 5.02 -2.14 -19.08
N VAL A 238 5.03 -3.43 -18.72
CA VAL A 238 3.84 -4.16 -18.29
C VAL A 238 3.23 -3.51 -17.04
N GLU A 239 4.06 -3.22 -16.02
CA GLU A 239 3.60 -2.54 -14.80
C GLU A 239 3.10 -1.11 -15.08
N ALA A 240 3.71 -0.40 -16.03
CA ALA A 240 3.25 0.92 -16.45
C ALA A 240 1.83 0.89 -17.05
N VAL A 241 1.47 -0.14 -17.81
CA VAL A 241 0.10 -0.32 -18.29
C VAL A 241 -0.88 -0.46 -17.11
N ALA A 242 -0.52 -1.22 -16.08
CA ALA A 242 -1.35 -1.39 -14.89
C ALA A 242 -1.54 -0.06 -14.13
N VAL A 243 -0.44 0.61 -13.81
CA VAL A 243 -0.45 1.88 -13.06
C VAL A 243 -1.16 2.99 -13.83
N ALA A 244 -0.85 3.17 -15.12
CA ALA A 244 -1.49 4.19 -15.95
C ALA A 244 -2.96 3.88 -16.19
N GLY A 245 -3.33 2.62 -16.45
CA GLY A 245 -4.72 2.20 -16.63
C GLY A 245 -5.56 2.42 -15.36
N PHE A 246 -5.01 2.12 -14.18
CA PHE A 246 -5.65 2.44 -12.91
C PHE A 246 -5.78 3.96 -12.71
N ALA A 247 -4.72 4.73 -12.99
CA ALA A 247 -4.73 6.18 -12.85
C ALA A 247 -5.78 6.85 -13.74
N LEU A 248 -5.85 6.48 -15.02
CA LEU A 248 -6.83 6.98 -15.97
C LEU A 248 -8.26 6.59 -15.55
N SER A 249 -8.44 5.35 -15.06
CA SER A 249 -9.74 4.90 -14.55
C SER A 249 -10.18 5.72 -13.34
N TYR A 250 -9.28 5.94 -12.37
CA TYR A 250 -9.57 6.76 -11.19
C TYR A 250 -9.89 8.20 -11.57
N LEU A 251 -9.11 8.80 -12.47
CA LEU A 251 -9.33 10.17 -12.95
C LEU A 251 -10.69 10.27 -13.66
N ALA A 252 -11.05 9.33 -14.52
CA ALA A 252 -12.34 9.30 -15.18
C ALA A 252 -13.50 9.17 -14.18
N LEU A 253 -13.38 8.30 -13.16
CA LEU A 253 -14.36 8.20 -12.08
C LEU A 253 -14.47 9.50 -11.30
N PHE A 254 -13.35 10.14 -10.97
CA PHE A 254 -13.31 11.38 -10.20
C PHE A 254 -13.98 12.53 -10.95
N LEU A 255 -13.65 12.70 -12.23
CA LEU A 255 -14.20 13.76 -13.09
C LEU A 255 -15.71 13.59 -13.33
N ARG A 256 -16.18 12.36 -13.49
CA ARG A 256 -17.62 12.06 -13.69
C ARG A 256 -18.45 12.12 -12.41
N SER A 257 -17.81 12.02 -11.25
CA SER A 257 -18.51 12.04 -9.98
C SER A 257 -18.91 13.45 -9.59
N GLU A 258 -20.10 13.62 -9.03
CA GLU A 258 -20.49 14.84 -8.30
C GLU A 258 -20.05 14.79 -6.84
N ARG A 259 -19.64 13.62 -6.33
CA ARG A 259 -19.21 13.47 -4.94
C ARG A 259 -17.79 14.01 -4.77
N ARG A 260 -17.65 14.95 -3.84
CA ARG A 260 -16.37 15.51 -3.41
C ARG A 260 -16.19 15.22 -1.92
N ARG A 261 -15.30 14.28 -1.60
CA ARG A 261 -14.89 13.96 -0.23
C ARG A 261 -13.39 14.12 -0.11
N VAL A 262 -12.91 14.57 1.04
CA VAL A 262 -11.50 14.92 1.24
C VAL A 262 -10.54 13.77 0.88
N GLY A 263 -10.90 12.53 1.23
CA GLY A 263 -10.09 11.34 0.91
C GLY A 263 -9.89 11.10 -0.59
N PHE A 264 -10.76 11.60 -1.47
CA PHE A 264 -10.59 11.42 -2.93
C PHE A 264 -9.43 12.26 -3.48
N TYR A 265 -9.17 13.44 -2.91
CA TYR A 265 -8.05 14.27 -3.35
C TYR A 265 -6.69 13.62 -3.03
N ALA A 266 -6.60 12.89 -1.91
CA ALA A 266 -5.41 12.10 -1.61
C ALA A 266 -5.16 11.03 -2.67
N VAL A 267 -6.19 10.25 -3.06
CA VAL A 267 -6.05 9.23 -4.09
C VAL A 267 -5.78 9.85 -5.47
N LEU A 268 -6.33 11.03 -5.77
CA LEU A 268 -6.01 11.78 -6.99
C LEU A 268 -4.51 12.11 -7.06
N LEU A 269 -3.93 12.64 -5.98
CA LEU A 269 -2.48 12.87 -5.91
C LEU A 269 -1.69 11.55 -5.94
N ALA A 270 -2.23 10.49 -5.35
CA ALA A 270 -1.61 9.16 -5.36
C ALA A 270 -1.45 8.62 -6.78
N VAL A 271 -2.48 8.70 -7.62
CA VAL A 271 -2.39 8.19 -9.00
C VAL A 271 -1.44 9.01 -9.86
N VAL A 272 -1.36 10.34 -9.64
CA VAL A 272 -0.34 11.19 -10.27
C VAL A 272 1.07 10.77 -9.84
N ALA A 273 1.27 10.57 -8.53
CA ALA A 273 2.55 10.09 -8.01
C ALA A 273 2.91 8.68 -8.52
N GLY A 274 1.92 7.82 -8.77
CA GLY A 274 2.11 6.51 -9.40
C GLY A 274 2.63 6.61 -10.82
N VAL A 275 2.04 7.47 -11.65
CA VAL A 275 2.51 7.74 -13.02
C VAL A 275 3.94 8.31 -13.01
N VAL A 276 4.23 9.25 -12.11
CA VAL A 276 5.59 9.78 -11.94
C VAL A 276 6.56 8.69 -11.49
N GLY A 277 6.16 7.89 -10.49
CA GLY A 277 6.97 6.81 -9.93
C GLY A 277 7.32 5.74 -10.96
N ILE A 278 6.35 5.32 -11.78
CA ILE A 278 6.61 4.33 -12.83
C ILE A 278 7.45 4.91 -13.98
N GLY A 279 7.26 6.19 -14.33
CA GLY A 279 8.13 6.90 -15.28
C GLY A 279 9.59 6.97 -14.81
N LEU A 280 9.81 7.23 -13.52
CA LEU A 280 11.14 7.16 -12.91
C LEU A 280 11.71 5.73 -12.95
N GLY A 281 10.88 4.71 -12.72
CA GLY A 281 11.28 3.30 -12.80
C GLY A 281 11.71 2.89 -14.22
N LEU A 282 10.94 3.29 -15.23
CA LEU A 282 11.30 3.10 -16.64
C LEU A 282 12.60 3.84 -17.01
N THR A 283 12.76 5.06 -16.51
CA THR A 283 14.02 5.81 -16.69
C THR A 283 15.20 5.03 -16.11
N VAL A 284 15.07 4.47 -14.90
CA VAL A 284 16.10 3.60 -14.30
C VAL A 284 16.39 2.38 -15.16
N ALA A 285 15.37 1.75 -15.75
CA ALA A 285 15.53 0.58 -16.63
C ALA A 285 16.30 0.92 -17.92
N VAL A 286 16.08 2.12 -18.47
CA VAL A 286 16.68 2.57 -19.74
C VAL A 286 18.09 3.12 -19.53
N THR A 287 18.25 4.05 -18.57
CA THR A 287 19.47 4.86 -18.40
C THR A 287 20.40 4.33 -17.30
N GLY A 288 19.97 3.36 -16.50
CA GLY A 288 20.74 2.80 -15.39
C GLY A 288 20.38 3.34 -14.01
N ARG A 289 20.96 2.70 -12.98
CA ARG A 289 20.53 2.81 -11.56
C ARG A 289 21.28 3.91 -10.78
N SER A 290 21.08 5.18 -11.14
CA SER A 290 21.64 6.26 -10.32
C SER A 290 20.99 6.29 -8.92
N PRO A 291 21.75 6.55 -7.83
CA PRO A 291 21.19 6.57 -6.48
C PRO A 291 20.05 7.58 -6.29
N ALA A 292 20.12 8.72 -6.97
CA ALA A 292 19.09 9.76 -6.92
C ALA A 292 17.79 9.30 -7.59
N LEU A 293 17.86 8.68 -8.78
CA LEU A 293 16.68 8.16 -9.47
C LEU A 293 16.03 7.01 -8.70
N VAL A 294 16.82 6.08 -8.17
CA VAL A 294 16.29 4.99 -7.33
C VAL A 294 15.61 5.55 -6.09
N THR A 295 16.18 6.60 -5.49
CA THR A 295 15.59 7.27 -4.32
C THR A 295 14.29 7.98 -4.66
N ALA A 296 14.26 8.72 -5.76
CA ALA A 296 13.06 9.38 -6.25
C ALA A 296 11.96 8.36 -6.57
N HIS A 297 12.29 7.26 -7.25
CA HIS A 297 11.36 6.19 -7.60
C HIS A 297 10.70 5.58 -6.36
N TYR A 298 11.48 5.08 -5.38
CA TYR A 298 10.85 4.42 -4.22
C TYR A 298 10.06 5.41 -3.36
N ARG A 299 10.45 6.70 -3.27
CA ARG A 299 9.67 7.71 -2.54
C ARG A 299 8.36 8.04 -3.25
N ALA A 300 8.39 8.19 -4.58
CA ALA A 300 7.18 8.38 -5.38
C ALA A 300 6.21 7.20 -5.24
N MET A 301 6.71 5.96 -5.20
CA MET A 301 5.87 4.77 -5.05
C MET A 301 5.37 4.57 -3.61
N LEU A 302 6.23 4.72 -2.58
CA LEU A 302 5.88 4.43 -1.18
C LEU A 302 5.12 5.59 -0.52
N ALA A 303 5.65 6.82 -0.58
CA ALA A 303 5.02 7.98 0.05
C ALA A 303 3.88 8.52 -0.83
N GLY A 304 4.05 8.47 -2.15
CA GLY A 304 3.08 8.95 -3.13
C GLY A 304 2.01 7.93 -3.44
N PHE A 305 2.27 7.02 -4.38
CA PHE A 305 1.24 6.11 -4.90
C PHE A 305 0.58 5.25 -3.81
N LEU A 306 1.36 4.44 -3.08
CA LEU A 306 0.79 3.58 -2.05
C LEU A 306 0.37 4.40 -0.82
N GLY A 307 1.22 5.35 -0.40
CA GLY A 307 0.99 6.11 0.83
C GLY A 307 -0.23 7.04 0.75
N LEU A 308 -0.36 7.84 -0.29
CA LEU A 308 -1.54 8.71 -0.46
C LEU A 308 -2.80 7.92 -0.80
N THR A 309 -2.69 6.74 -1.43
CA THR A 309 -3.84 5.83 -1.58
C THR A 309 -4.32 5.34 -0.23
N VAL A 310 -3.40 4.93 0.66
CA VAL A 310 -3.70 4.53 2.04
C VAL A 310 -4.34 5.68 2.81
N VAL A 311 -3.77 6.89 2.78
CA VAL A 311 -4.33 8.07 3.44
C VAL A 311 -5.75 8.36 2.94
N GLY A 312 -5.96 8.36 1.62
CA GLY A 312 -7.26 8.63 1.02
C GLY A 312 -8.31 7.58 1.37
N ALA A 313 -7.95 6.30 1.33
CA ALA A 313 -8.82 5.20 1.75
C ALA A 313 -9.12 5.28 3.25
N ALA A 314 -8.14 5.59 4.09
CA ALA A 314 -8.31 5.74 5.52
C ALA A 314 -9.31 6.85 5.85
N PHE A 315 -9.24 8.02 5.19
CA PHE A 315 -10.23 9.09 5.35
C PHE A 315 -11.62 8.74 4.81
N GLN A 316 -11.77 7.75 3.91
CA GLN A 316 -13.10 7.25 3.56
C GLN A 316 -13.68 6.31 4.62
N PHE A 317 -12.84 5.45 5.20
CA PHE A 317 -13.30 4.53 6.24
C PHE A 317 -13.46 5.19 7.61
N TYR A 318 -12.68 6.24 7.87
CA TYR A 318 -12.63 6.98 9.12
C TYR A 318 -12.65 8.48 8.80
N PRO A 319 -13.82 9.03 8.46
CA PRO A 319 -13.93 10.44 8.04
C PRO A 319 -13.40 11.39 9.13
N PRO A 320 -12.58 12.39 8.78
CA PRO A 320 -12.02 13.34 9.74
C PRO A 320 -13.09 13.97 10.65
N ALA A 321 -14.22 14.37 10.06
CA ALA A 321 -15.34 15.00 10.75
C ALA A 321 -16.03 14.15 11.84
N VAL A 322 -15.72 12.86 11.97
CA VAL A 322 -16.23 12.05 13.11
C VAL A 322 -15.33 12.12 14.34
N GLY A 323 -14.17 12.75 14.24
CA GLY A 323 -13.22 12.93 15.34
C GLY A 323 -13.74 13.82 16.46
N VAL A 324 -13.25 13.59 17.67
CA VAL A 324 -13.70 14.30 18.89
C VAL A 324 -12.72 15.38 19.37
N TRP A 325 -11.59 15.55 18.70
CA TRP A 325 -10.57 16.53 19.07
C TRP A 325 -10.67 17.82 18.25
N PRO A 326 -10.14 18.95 18.76
CA PRO A 326 -10.19 20.24 18.06
C PRO A 326 -9.61 20.18 16.64
N CYS A 327 -10.26 20.80 15.66
CA CYS A 327 -9.81 20.81 14.26
C CYS A 327 -9.76 19.41 13.60
N ALA A 328 -10.41 18.39 14.16
CA ALA A 328 -10.61 17.10 13.49
C ALA A 328 -11.69 17.24 12.41
N ASP A 329 -11.33 17.85 11.29
CA ASP A 329 -12.24 18.18 10.19
C ASP A 329 -11.58 17.97 8.81
N ASP A 330 -12.37 18.21 7.76
CA ASP A 330 -11.93 18.06 6.37
C ASP A 330 -10.90 19.12 5.95
N ARG A 331 -10.79 20.26 6.64
CA ARG A 331 -9.78 21.29 6.32
C ARG A 331 -8.39 20.84 6.79
N THR A 332 -8.29 20.31 8.00
CA THR A 332 -7.03 19.73 8.52
C THR A 332 -6.63 18.51 7.69
N ALA A 333 -7.60 17.71 7.25
CA ALA A 333 -7.33 16.59 6.35
C ALA A 333 -6.80 17.06 4.99
N LEU A 334 -7.37 18.12 4.41
CA LEU A 334 -6.87 18.69 3.16
C LEU A 334 -5.46 19.28 3.33
N LEU A 335 -5.18 19.94 4.45
CA LEU A 335 -3.84 20.43 4.78
C LEU A 335 -2.83 19.28 4.89
N SER A 336 -3.19 18.18 5.56
CA SER A 336 -2.36 16.97 5.62
C SER A 336 -2.04 16.44 4.22
N ILE A 337 -3.06 16.32 3.36
CA ILE A 337 -2.89 15.86 1.97
C ILE A 337 -2.00 16.81 1.17
N ALA A 338 -2.21 18.12 1.29
CA ALA A 338 -1.42 19.13 0.60
C ALA A 338 0.06 19.07 1.03
N LEU A 339 0.33 18.95 2.33
CA LEU A 339 1.69 18.83 2.88
C LEU A 339 2.38 17.54 2.42
N LEU A 340 1.68 16.41 2.41
CA LEU A 340 2.22 15.14 1.93
C LEU A 340 2.53 15.19 0.43
N GLY A 341 1.58 15.66 -0.39
CA GLY A 341 1.73 15.72 -1.84
C GLY A 341 2.77 16.74 -2.30
N SER A 342 2.69 17.97 -1.80
CA SER A 342 3.68 19.02 -2.13
C SER A 342 5.05 18.69 -1.56
N GLY A 343 5.13 18.17 -0.34
CA GLY A 343 6.38 17.71 0.26
C GLY A 343 7.06 16.62 -0.56
N LEU A 344 6.30 15.67 -1.09
CA LEU A 344 6.82 14.68 -2.04
C LEU A 344 7.31 15.36 -3.33
N GLY A 345 6.51 16.22 -3.96
CA GLY A 345 6.90 16.92 -5.18
C GLY A 345 8.21 17.69 -5.03
N ILE A 346 8.36 18.47 -3.95
CA ILE A 346 9.58 19.22 -3.62
C ILE A 346 10.78 18.26 -3.45
N GLN A 347 10.60 17.13 -2.75
CA GLN A 347 11.67 16.13 -2.60
C GLN A 347 12.11 15.55 -3.96
N LEU A 348 11.16 15.21 -4.84
CA LEU A 348 11.47 14.67 -6.16
C LEU A 348 12.23 15.68 -7.02
N LEU A 349 11.80 16.95 -7.03
CA LEU A 349 12.49 18.03 -7.72
C LEU A 349 13.90 18.25 -7.17
N GLY A 350 14.09 18.24 -5.85
CA GLY A 350 15.41 18.36 -5.23
C GLY A 350 16.34 17.15 -5.49
N LEU A 351 15.77 15.97 -5.69
CA LEU A 351 16.54 14.76 -6.05
C LEU A 351 17.00 14.81 -7.51
N VAL A 352 16.09 15.10 -8.44
CA VAL A 352 16.35 15.13 -9.88
C VAL A 352 17.15 16.38 -10.29
N GLY A 353 16.73 17.55 -9.83
CA GLY A 353 17.36 18.84 -10.13
C GLY A 353 18.62 19.13 -9.30
N ARG A 354 19.00 18.25 -8.37
CA ARG A 354 20.17 18.39 -7.49
C ARG A 354 20.14 19.68 -6.63
N ILE A 355 18.95 20.13 -6.25
CA ILE A 355 18.76 21.33 -5.42
C ILE A 355 18.72 20.92 -3.94
N GLY A 356 19.79 21.25 -3.20
CA GLY A 356 20.05 20.73 -1.86
C GLY A 356 18.97 21.04 -0.81
N TRP A 357 18.50 22.29 -0.76
CA TRP A 357 17.54 22.75 0.26
C TRP A 357 16.12 22.20 0.07
N MET A 358 15.74 21.80 -1.15
CA MET A 358 14.40 21.28 -1.42
C MET A 358 14.16 19.95 -0.67
N ARG A 359 15.19 19.11 -0.54
CA ARG A 359 15.07 17.80 0.12
C ARG A 359 14.63 17.90 1.59
N PRO A 360 15.31 18.68 2.46
CA PRO A 360 14.88 18.82 3.85
C PRO A 360 13.52 19.53 3.96
N VAL A 361 13.23 20.56 3.15
CA VAL A 361 11.93 21.25 3.16
C VAL A 361 10.79 20.30 2.83
N GLY A 362 10.90 19.55 1.74
CA GLY A 362 9.88 18.60 1.35
C GLY A 362 9.76 17.42 2.33
N THR A 363 10.84 17.07 3.04
CA THR A 363 10.83 16.04 4.08
C THR A 363 10.12 16.53 5.34
N ALA A 364 10.38 17.76 5.77
CA ALA A 364 9.69 18.41 6.89
C ALA A 364 8.19 18.57 6.62
N ALA A 365 7.82 19.05 5.42
CA ALA A 365 6.42 19.13 4.99
C ALA A 365 5.73 17.76 5.03
N GLY A 366 6.36 16.72 4.49
CA GLY A 366 5.82 15.36 4.55
C GLY A 366 5.68 14.83 5.99
N GLY A 367 6.65 15.10 6.86
CA GLY A 367 6.59 14.74 8.28
C GLY A 367 5.42 15.41 9.02
N LEU A 368 5.23 16.72 8.82
CA LEU A 368 4.07 17.46 9.36
C LEU A 368 2.76 16.91 8.82
N GLY A 369 2.68 16.62 7.51
CA GLY A 369 1.52 15.99 6.89
C GLY A 369 1.18 14.62 7.50
N ALA A 370 2.19 13.79 7.77
CA ALA A 370 2.04 12.49 8.41
C ALA A 370 1.59 12.60 9.88
N LEU A 371 2.08 13.61 10.62
CA LEU A 371 1.63 13.90 11.98
C LEU A 371 0.15 14.31 11.99
N LEU A 372 -0.27 15.21 11.09
CA LEU A 372 -1.68 15.60 10.96
C LEU A 372 -2.57 14.41 10.57
N TYR A 373 -2.14 13.56 9.63
CA TYR A 373 -2.84 12.33 9.29
C TYR A 373 -3.04 11.42 10.51
N THR A 374 -1.97 11.23 11.29
CA THR A 374 -2.00 10.42 12.51
C THR A 374 -2.94 11.02 13.55
N TYR A 375 -2.86 12.34 13.77
CA TYR A 375 -3.73 13.08 14.66
C TYR A 375 -5.21 12.87 14.33
N LEU A 376 -5.59 13.02 13.06
CA LEU A 376 -6.97 12.86 12.59
C LEU A 376 -7.50 11.44 12.80
N LEU A 377 -6.66 10.43 12.56
CA LEU A 377 -7.05 9.03 12.80
C LEU A 377 -7.28 8.74 14.27
N VAL A 378 -6.37 9.18 15.14
CA VAL A 378 -6.53 8.96 16.59
C VAL A 378 -7.74 9.73 17.12
N ALA A 379 -7.97 10.96 16.65
CA ALA A 379 -9.17 11.72 16.97
C ALA A 379 -10.46 10.99 16.57
N ALA A 380 -10.48 10.34 15.40
CA ALA A 380 -11.61 9.53 14.94
C ALA A 380 -11.81 8.25 15.77
N PHE A 381 -10.74 7.66 16.31
CA PHE A 381 -10.82 6.45 17.12
C PHE A 381 -11.22 6.72 18.58
N ALA A 382 -10.81 7.86 19.14
CA ALA A 382 -11.09 8.24 20.52
C ALA A 382 -12.60 8.24 20.86
N ARG A 383 -13.47 8.57 19.89
CA ARG A 383 -14.93 8.59 20.07
C ARG A 383 -15.57 7.27 20.51
N ARG A 384 -14.92 6.14 20.23
CA ARG A 384 -15.42 4.79 20.57
C ARG A 384 -14.58 4.10 21.66
N TRP A 385 -13.59 4.80 22.21
CA TRP A 385 -12.88 4.40 23.42
C TRP A 385 -13.40 5.12 24.67
N GLN A 386 -14.18 6.18 24.47
CA GLN A 386 -15.23 6.64 25.39
C GLN A 386 -16.46 5.77 25.20
#